data_AF-A0A518LMW4-F1
#
_entry.id   AF-A0A518LMW4-F1
#
_cell.length_a   1.000
_cell.length_b   1.000
_cell.length_c   1.000
_cell.angle_alpha   90.00
_cell.angle_beta   90.00
_cell.angle_gamma   90.00
#
_symmetry.space_group_name_H-M   'P 1'
#
loop_
_entity.id
_entity.type
_entity.pdbx_description
1 polymer ?
#
loop_
_entity_poly.entity_id
_entity_poly.type
_entity_poly.pdbx_seq_one_letter_code
_entity_poly.pdbx_strand_id
1 'polypeptide(L)'
;MSDSVHSLRFTFACIRCGCLLEARAHMSGEKAQCPTCGGQFTIPAVDPRTGIALGSANPADDGSLPTPMHAYASAGDRAPKIERDEKGDPFIVCPRCQRHMPVEANLCATCGIPFTIEGAATVTNTSMPVQPISTWALTTGVLALLSSCFPVLAPLAIGLGLLAISRARRRSIPAAAAGLTMAWAGIILGGVSLTLFTLFWSGWVW
;
A
#
# COMPACT_ATOMS: atom_id res chain seq x y z
N MET A 1 -46.05 -21.42 6.55
CA MET A 1 -44.74 -21.00 6.01
C MET A 1 -44.32 -19.62 6.58
N SER A 2 -44.43 -19.38 7.90
CA SER A 2 -44.12 -18.08 8.53
C SER A 2 -42.95 -18.11 9.54
N ASP A 3 -42.41 -19.28 9.89
CA ASP A 3 -41.44 -19.38 10.99
C ASP A 3 -39.96 -19.23 10.60
N SER A 4 -39.61 -19.20 9.30
CA SER A 4 -38.21 -19.14 8.86
C SER A 4 -37.63 -17.73 8.70
N VAL A 5 -38.46 -16.69 8.67
CA VAL A 5 -37.97 -15.30 8.46
C VAL A 5 -37.40 -14.71 9.76
N HIS A 6 -37.91 -15.10 10.93
CA HIS A 6 -37.51 -14.54 12.23
C HIS A 6 -36.06 -14.88 12.66
N SER A 7 -35.45 -15.91 12.07
CA SER A 7 -34.08 -16.34 12.34
C SER A 7 -33.06 -15.89 11.29
N LEU A 8 -33.49 -15.20 10.23
CA LEU A 8 -32.61 -14.78 9.14
C LEU A 8 -31.66 -13.67 9.62
N ARG A 9 -30.36 -13.93 9.50
CA ARG A 9 -29.30 -12.96 9.80
C ARG A 9 -28.83 -12.33 8.51
N PHE A 10 -28.58 -11.03 8.55
CA PHE A 10 -28.10 -10.29 7.39
C PHE A 10 -27.06 -9.27 7.84
N THR A 11 -26.16 -8.93 6.92
CA THR A 11 -25.06 -8.02 7.16
C THR A 11 -25.25 -6.71 6.42
N PHE A 12 -24.86 -5.60 7.04
CA PHE A 12 -24.87 -4.27 6.43
C PHE A 12 -23.69 -3.44 6.97
N ALA A 13 -23.27 -2.42 6.22
CA ALA A 13 -22.17 -1.56 6.63
C ALA A 13 -22.66 -0.26 7.30
N CYS A 14 -21.92 0.22 8.30
CA CYS A 14 -22.06 1.57 8.82
C CYS A 14 -21.44 2.58 7.86
N ILE A 15 -22.21 3.55 7.38
CA ILE A 15 -21.71 4.57 6.44
C ILE A 15 -20.62 5.45 7.07
N ARG A 16 -20.70 5.69 8.39
CA ARG A 16 -19.79 6.60 9.10
C ARG A 16 -18.37 6.04 9.29
N CYS A 17 -18.23 4.75 9.55
CA CYS A 17 -16.93 4.13 9.85
C CYS A 17 -16.57 2.92 8.99
N GLY A 18 -17.47 2.46 8.12
CA GLY A 18 -17.25 1.28 7.28
C GLY A 18 -17.30 -0.06 8.01
N CYS A 19 -17.60 -0.09 9.31
CA CYS A 19 -17.70 -1.34 10.06
C CYS A 19 -18.85 -2.21 9.54
N LEU A 20 -18.58 -3.50 9.33
CA LEU A 20 -19.58 -4.50 8.94
C LEU A 20 -20.35 -4.95 10.18
N LEU A 21 -21.67 -4.83 10.15
CA LEU A 21 -22.58 -5.13 11.24
C LEU A 21 -23.53 -6.27 10.83
N GLU A 22 -23.95 -7.08 11.81
CA GLU A 22 -24.88 -8.19 11.62
C GLU A 22 -26.12 -7.96 12.48
N ALA A 23 -27.30 -8.11 11.89
CA ALA A 23 -28.57 -8.08 12.62
C ALA A 23 -29.49 -9.22 12.19
N ARG A 24 -30.56 -9.41 12.96
CA ARG A 24 -31.64 -10.37 12.66
C ARG A 24 -32.79 -9.64 11.99
N ALA A 25 -33.52 -10.33 11.10
CA ALA A 25 -34.64 -9.76 10.36
C ALA A 25 -35.68 -9.06 11.25
N HIS A 26 -35.95 -9.59 12.46
CA HIS A 26 -36.89 -8.98 13.41
C HIS A 26 -36.41 -7.66 14.03
N MET A 27 -35.12 -7.35 13.95
CA MET A 27 -34.55 -6.08 14.44
C MET A 27 -34.65 -4.96 13.38
N SER A 28 -35.18 -5.26 12.19
CA SER A 28 -35.35 -4.28 11.12
C SER A 28 -36.25 -3.12 11.58
N GLY A 29 -35.79 -1.89 11.40
CA GLY A 29 -36.51 -0.69 11.86
C GLY A 29 -36.25 -0.30 13.32
N GLU A 30 -35.54 -1.12 14.10
CA GLU A 30 -35.13 -0.74 15.46
C GLU A 30 -33.96 0.25 15.44
N LYS A 31 -33.87 1.08 16.48
CA LYS A 31 -32.73 1.97 16.70
C LYS A 31 -31.58 1.17 17.31
N ALA A 32 -30.41 1.29 16.71
CA ALA A 32 -29.19 0.67 17.17
C ALA A 32 -28.03 1.68 17.20
N GLN A 33 -26.94 1.29 17.86
CA GLN A 33 -25.73 2.09 17.96
C GLN A 33 -24.54 1.30 17.41
N CYS A 34 -23.70 1.95 16.61
CA CYS A 34 -22.50 1.30 16.08
C CYS A 34 -21.48 1.11 17.22
N PRO A 35 -21.01 -0.12 17.49
CA PRO A 35 -20.02 -0.36 18.56
C PRO A 35 -18.66 0.29 18.25
N THR A 36 -18.38 0.57 16.99
CA THR A 36 -17.09 1.09 16.52
C THR A 36 -17.02 2.62 16.59
N CYS A 37 -18.05 3.33 16.13
CA CYS A 37 -18.04 4.80 16.05
C CYS A 37 -19.06 5.48 16.97
N GLY A 38 -19.91 4.71 17.66
CA GLY A 38 -20.96 5.25 18.52
C GLY A 38 -22.13 5.91 17.79
N GLY A 39 -22.15 5.94 16.45
CA GLY A 39 -23.24 6.55 15.67
C GLY A 39 -24.57 5.81 15.87
N GLN A 40 -25.64 6.56 16.10
CA GLN A 40 -27.00 6.01 16.23
C GLN A 40 -27.64 5.90 14.86
N PHE A 41 -28.12 4.71 14.48
CA PHE A 41 -28.74 4.45 13.18
C PHE A 41 -29.97 3.56 13.34
N THR A 42 -30.81 3.51 12.30
CA THR A 42 -31.93 2.56 12.22
C THR A 42 -31.49 1.35 11.41
N ILE A 43 -31.75 0.14 11.93
CA ILE A 43 -31.37 -1.11 11.25
C ILE A 43 -32.16 -1.20 9.92
N PRO A 44 -31.47 -1.34 8.77
CA PRO A 44 -32.14 -1.38 7.47
C PRO A 44 -32.99 -2.65 7.32
N ALA A 45 -34.10 -2.54 6.58
CA ALA A 45 -34.91 -3.71 6.27
C ALA A 45 -34.14 -4.70 5.40
N VAL A 46 -34.42 -5.99 5.59
CA VAL A 46 -33.88 -7.07 4.76
C VAL A 46 -34.90 -7.49 3.72
N ASP A 47 -34.46 -7.75 2.49
CA ASP A 47 -35.31 -8.36 1.47
C ASP A 47 -35.54 -9.85 1.83
N PRO A 48 -36.79 -10.27 2.09
CA PRO A 48 -37.08 -11.64 2.49
C PRO A 48 -36.81 -12.69 1.41
N ARG A 49 -36.64 -12.29 0.14
CA ARG A 49 -36.33 -13.21 -0.97
C ARG A 49 -34.85 -13.44 -1.16
N THR A 50 -34.02 -12.42 -0.92
CA THR A 50 -32.58 -12.46 -1.18
C THR A 50 -31.73 -12.50 0.08
N GLY A 51 -32.28 -12.10 1.24
CA GLY A 51 -31.56 -11.98 2.50
C GLY A 51 -30.58 -10.79 2.54
N ILE A 52 -30.66 -9.88 1.56
CA ILE A 52 -29.77 -8.73 1.44
C ILE A 52 -30.42 -7.52 2.12
N ALA A 53 -29.61 -6.71 2.81
CA ALA A 53 -30.07 -5.43 3.36
C ALA A 53 -30.50 -4.48 2.23
N LEU A 54 -31.70 -3.92 2.32
CA LEU A 54 -32.24 -2.93 1.39
C LEU A 54 -31.60 -1.53 1.57
N GLY A 55 -30.68 -1.38 2.52
CA GLY A 55 -29.97 -0.14 2.79
C GLY A 55 -28.74 -0.34 3.67
N SER A 56 -27.98 0.73 3.87
CA SER A 56 -26.85 0.78 4.81
C SER A 56 -27.26 1.47 6.11
N ALA A 57 -26.51 1.25 7.19
CA ALA A 57 -26.74 1.96 8.45
C ALA A 57 -26.31 3.42 8.28
N ASN A 58 -27.31 4.29 8.11
CA ASN A 58 -27.15 5.72 8.03
C ASN A 58 -27.38 6.33 9.42
N PRO A 59 -26.32 6.67 10.17
CA PRO A 59 -26.51 7.41 11.40
C PRO A 59 -27.04 8.81 11.10
N ALA A 60 -27.95 9.31 11.94
CA ALA A 60 -28.38 10.70 11.85
C ALA A 60 -27.14 11.62 11.95
N ASP A 61 -27.19 12.76 11.26
CA ASP A 61 -26.10 13.74 11.31
C ASP A 61 -26.07 14.39 12.70
N ASP A 62 -25.35 13.75 13.62
CA ASP A 62 -25.23 14.18 15.02
C ASP A 62 -24.30 15.40 15.18
N GLY A 63 -23.89 16.06 14.09
CA GLY A 63 -22.95 17.20 14.09
C GLY A 63 -21.53 16.86 14.58
N SER A 64 -21.28 15.60 14.90
CA SER A 64 -19.97 15.11 15.29
C SER A 64 -19.24 14.59 14.05
N LEU A 65 -18.12 15.24 13.71
CA LEU A 65 -17.22 14.72 12.68
C LEU A 65 -16.89 13.25 13.01
N PRO A 66 -16.91 12.33 12.04
CA PRO A 66 -16.44 10.97 12.29
C PRO A 66 -15.02 11.09 12.83
N THR A 67 -14.79 10.63 14.06
CA THR A 67 -13.42 10.39 14.52
C THR A 67 -12.82 9.42 13.50
N PRO A 68 -11.80 9.84 12.73
CA PRO A 68 -11.22 8.98 11.73
C PRO A 68 -10.68 7.76 12.45
N MET A 69 -11.38 6.63 12.31
CA MET A 69 -10.89 5.34 12.77
C MET A 69 -9.69 5.05 11.90
N HIS A 70 -8.50 5.33 12.45
CA HIS A 70 -7.24 5.27 11.73
C HIS A 70 -7.11 3.90 11.04
N ALA A 71 -6.86 3.88 9.73
CA ALA A 71 -6.69 2.67 8.94
C ALA A 71 -5.62 1.70 9.50
N TYR A 72 -4.77 2.17 10.43
CA TYR A 72 -3.77 1.37 11.13
C TYR A 72 -4.28 0.68 12.40
N ALA A 73 -5.30 1.21 13.10
CA ALA A 73 -5.85 0.56 14.30
C ALA A 73 -6.58 -0.74 13.95
N SER A 74 -7.12 -0.86 12.73
CA SER A 74 -7.71 -2.09 12.19
C SER A 74 -6.69 -3.04 11.55
N ALA A 75 -5.41 -2.65 11.44
CA ALA A 75 -4.36 -3.49 10.84
C ALA A 75 -3.82 -4.58 11.78
N GLY A 76 -4.32 -4.65 13.03
CA GLY A 76 -3.94 -5.67 14.02
C GLY A 76 -2.43 -5.73 14.21
N ASP A 77 -1.84 -6.90 13.97
CA ASP A 77 -0.40 -7.17 14.10
C ASP A 77 0.50 -6.33 13.17
N ARG A 78 -0.06 -5.62 12.19
CA ARG A 78 0.68 -4.76 11.26
C ARG A 78 0.71 -3.29 11.67
N ALA A 79 0.06 -2.93 12.78
CA ALA A 79 0.16 -1.58 13.33
C ALA A 79 1.59 -1.29 13.82
N PRO A 80 2.10 -0.05 13.67
CA PRO A 80 3.36 0.35 14.27
C PRO A 80 3.30 0.21 15.79
N LYS A 81 4.28 -0.47 16.37
CA LYS A 81 4.39 -0.66 17.82
C LYS A 81 5.14 0.51 18.43
N ILE A 82 4.67 0.98 19.58
CA ILE A 82 5.38 2.00 20.37
C ILE A 82 6.07 1.26 21.51
N GLU A 83 7.40 1.28 21.50
CA GLU A 83 8.24 0.72 22.55
C GLU A 83 8.92 1.85 23.32
N ARG A 84 9.50 1.55 24.49
CA ARG A 84 10.21 2.51 25.32
C ARG A 84 11.66 2.07 25.48
N ASP A 85 12.58 3.03 25.39
CA ASP A 85 14.00 2.79 25.65
C ASP A 85 14.24 2.56 27.16
N GLU A 86 15.45 2.15 27.54
CA GLU A 86 15.90 1.99 28.93
C GLU A 86 15.71 3.28 29.76
N LYS A 87 15.71 4.44 29.09
CA LYS A 87 15.46 5.76 29.70
C LYS A 87 13.97 6.12 29.81
N GLY A 88 13.08 5.29 29.29
CA GLY A 88 11.62 5.51 29.29
C GLY A 88 11.09 6.33 28.12
N ASP A 89 11.96 6.81 27.24
CA ASP A 89 11.60 7.58 26.06
C ASP A 89 10.88 6.70 25.03
N PRO A 90 9.68 7.10 24.56
CA PRO A 90 8.93 6.32 23.61
C PRO A 90 9.52 6.44 22.20
N PHE A 91 9.52 5.34 21.44
CA PHE A 91 9.89 5.30 20.02
C PHE A 91 8.97 4.36 19.25
N ILE A 92 8.80 4.63 17.95
CA ILE A 92 7.99 3.84 17.04
C ILE A 92 8.88 2.78 16.37
N VAL A 93 8.47 1.52 16.41
CA VAL A 93 9.07 0.43 15.65
C VAL A 93 8.32 0.24 14.33
N CYS A 94 9.03 0.48 13.23
CA CYS A 94 8.46 0.30 11.89
C CYS A 94 8.12 -1.18 11.62
N PRO A 95 6.87 -1.56 11.32
CA PRO A 95 6.49 -2.96 11.08
C PRO A 95 7.18 -3.57 9.85
N ARG A 96 7.63 -2.75 8.91
CA ARG A 96 8.22 -3.21 7.62
C ARG A 96 9.74 -3.35 7.64
N CYS A 97 10.44 -2.44 8.32
CA CYS A 97 11.91 -2.45 8.37
C CYS A 97 12.49 -2.57 9.78
N GLN A 98 11.64 -2.67 10.81
CA GLN A 98 12.01 -2.84 12.23
C GLN A 98 12.94 -1.74 12.75
N ARG A 99 12.96 -0.58 12.11
CA ARG A 99 13.80 0.55 12.54
C ARG A 99 13.08 1.40 13.58
N HIS A 100 13.84 1.85 14.57
CA HIS A 100 13.37 2.74 15.62
C HIS A 100 13.30 4.17 15.08
N MET A 101 12.16 4.82 15.29
CA MET A 101 11.86 6.16 14.84
C MET A 101 11.32 6.99 16.00
N PRO A 102 11.54 8.32 16.02
CA PRO A 102 10.93 9.17 17.03
C PRO A 102 9.40 9.16 16.90
N VAL A 103 8.68 9.38 18.00
CA VAL A 103 7.21 9.34 18.04
C VAL A 103 6.56 10.42 17.19
N GLU A 104 7.24 11.56 17.01
CA GLU A 104 6.80 12.66 16.15
C GLU A 104 6.93 12.35 14.63
N ALA A 105 7.51 11.20 14.25
CA ALA A 105 7.69 10.87 12.84
C ALA A 105 6.36 10.51 12.16
N ASN A 106 5.99 11.27 11.13
CA ASN A 106 4.82 10.96 10.29
C ASN A 106 5.04 9.75 9.36
N LEU A 107 6.30 9.45 9.04
CA LEU A 107 6.69 8.43 8.07
C LEU A 107 8.04 7.80 8.42
N CYS A 108 8.24 6.55 8.02
CA CYS A 108 9.52 5.88 8.21
C CYS A 108 10.57 6.48 7.26
N ALA A 109 11.64 7.06 7.80
CA ALA A 109 12.73 7.63 7.02
C ALA A 109 13.48 6.62 6.12
N THR A 110 13.33 5.31 6.39
CA THR A 110 14.01 4.26 5.61
C THR A 110 13.13 3.68 4.50
N CYS A 111 11.90 3.27 4.82
CA CYS A 111 11.03 2.55 3.89
C CYS A 111 9.83 3.38 3.39
N GLY A 112 9.63 4.59 3.94
CA GLY A 112 8.60 5.53 3.52
C GLY A 112 7.18 5.14 3.89
N ILE A 113 6.97 4.11 4.73
CA ILE A 113 5.60 3.80 5.18
C ILE A 113 5.09 4.92 6.08
N PRO A 114 3.85 5.37 5.88
CA PRO A 114 3.26 6.39 6.73
C PRO A 114 2.86 5.76 8.07
N PHE A 115 3.17 6.44 9.17
CA PHE A 115 2.69 6.06 10.51
C PHE A 115 1.41 6.81 10.87
N THR A 116 1.23 8.01 10.32
CA THR A 116 0.11 8.91 10.59
C THR A 116 -0.70 9.19 9.32
N ILE A 117 -1.88 9.81 9.48
CA ILE A 117 -2.74 10.19 8.34
C ILE A 117 -2.06 11.29 7.51
N GLU A 118 -1.40 12.22 8.18
CA GLU A 118 -0.60 13.28 7.58
C GLU A 118 0.51 12.66 6.73
N GLY A 119 1.18 11.63 7.27
CA GLY A 119 2.13 10.81 6.52
C GLY A 119 1.48 10.15 5.29
N ALA A 120 0.29 9.57 5.43
CA ALA A 120 -0.39 8.91 4.32
C ALA A 120 -0.77 9.90 3.21
N ALA A 121 -1.29 11.08 3.58
CA ALA A 121 -1.59 12.17 2.65
C ALA A 121 -0.33 12.68 1.94
N THR A 122 0.82 12.76 2.64
CA THR A 122 2.09 13.10 1.96
C THR A 122 2.46 12.06 0.92
N VAL A 123 2.35 10.75 1.20
CA VAL A 123 2.68 9.68 0.25
C VAL A 123 1.71 9.61 -0.94
N THR A 124 0.44 9.99 -0.77
CA THR A 124 -0.52 10.05 -1.89
C THR A 124 -0.33 11.29 -2.76
N ASN A 125 0.06 12.42 -2.15
CA ASN A 125 0.24 13.69 -2.87
C ASN A 125 1.63 13.84 -3.48
N THR A 126 2.65 13.24 -2.87
CA THR A 126 3.93 12.99 -3.53
C THR A 126 3.87 11.62 -4.17
N SER A 127 3.50 11.55 -5.45
CA SER A 127 3.89 10.45 -6.31
C SER A 127 5.35 10.12 -5.98
N MET A 128 5.57 8.97 -5.34
CA MET A 128 6.87 8.64 -4.75
C MET A 128 7.97 9.03 -5.73
N PRO A 129 9.03 9.74 -5.29
CA PRO A 129 10.16 10.00 -6.16
C PRO A 129 10.64 8.64 -6.64
N VAL A 130 10.37 8.32 -7.92
CA VAL A 130 10.94 7.18 -8.62
C VAL A 130 12.41 7.24 -8.26
N GLN A 131 12.91 6.24 -7.52
CA GLN A 131 14.27 6.29 -6.99
C GLN A 131 15.17 6.71 -8.16
N PRO A 132 15.94 7.81 -8.05
CA PRO A 132 16.61 8.40 -9.21
C PRO A 132 17.45 7.34 -9.95
N ILE A 133 18.01 6.40 -9.20
CA ILE A 133 18.82 5.26 -9.68
C ILE A 133 18.09 4.42 -10.74
N SER A 134 16.79 4.15 -10.60
CA SER A 134 16.01 3.39 -11.59
C SER A 134 15.81 4.16 -12.89
N THR A 135 15.58 5.48 -12.79
CA THR A 135 15.47 6.37 -13.94
C THR A 135 16.82 6.48 -14.65
N TRP A 136 17.92 6.59 -13.90
CA TRP A 136 19.28 6.57 -14.44
C TRP A 136 19.58 5.25 -15.15
N ALA A 137 19.20 4.09 -14.60
CA ALA A 137 19.42 2.79 -15.26
C ALA A 137 18.72 2.71 -16.63
N LEU A 138 17.49 3.20 -16.73
CA LEU A 138 16.73 3.22 -17.98
C LEU A 138 17.29 4.24 -18.99
N THR A 139 17.61 5.46 -18.55
CA THR A 139 18.17 6.49 -19.44
C THR A 139 19.54 6.07 -19.97
N THR A 140 20.40 5.47 -19.13
CA THR A 140 21.71 4.97 -19.55
C THR A 140 21.58 3.78 -20.50
N GLY A 141 20.59 2.90 -20.30
CA GLY A 141 20.32 1.77 -21.20
C GLY A 141 19.85 2.21 -22.59
N VAL A 142 18.97 3.21 -22.68
CA VAL A 142 18.53 3.78 -23.97
C VAL A 142 19.68 4.50 -24.68
N LEU A 143 20.50 5.27 -23.94
CA LEU A 143 21.69 5.92 -24.49
C LEU A 143 22.72 4.91 -25.01
N ALA A 144 22.92 3.78 -24.33
CA ALA A 144 23.82 2.72 -24.79
C ALA A 144 23.35 2.09 -26.11
N LEU A 145 22.03 1.96 -26.30
CA LEU A 145 21.46 1.43 -27.54
C LEU A 145 21.69 2.39 -28.73
N LEU A 146 21.55 3.70 -28.50
CA LEU A 146 21.79 4.74 -29.50
C LEU A 146 23.30 4.97 -29.74
N SER A 147 24.13 4.70 -28.74
CA SER A 147 25.57 4.96 -28.74
C SER A 147 26.37 3.66 -28.72
N SER A 148 26.19 2.85 -29.77
CA SER A 148 26.88 1.56 -29.96
C SER A 148 28.43 1.69 -30.03
N CYS A 149 28.96 2.91 -30.15
CA CYS A 149 30.40 3.17 -30.19
C CYS A 149 31.11 3.15 -28.81
N PHE A 150 30.38 3.17 -27.69
CA PHE A 150 30.98 3.24 -26.35
C PHE A 150 30.73 1.95 -25.55
N PRO A 151 31.62 0.94 -25.64
CA PRO A 151 31.43 -0.37 -25.00
C PRO A 151 31.37 -0.31 -23.47
N VAL A 152 31.75 0.82 -22.86
CA VAL A 152 31.78 1.04 -21.41
C VAL A 152 30.37 1.29 -20.83
N LEU A 153 29.40 1.73 -21.64
CA LEU A 153 28.06 2.08 -21.16
C LEU A 153 27.19 0.86 -20.81
N ALA A 154 27.35 -0.25 -21.54
CA ALA A 154 26.62 -1.49 -21.29
C ALA A 154 26.91 -2.12 -19.90
N PRO A 155 28.18 -2.32 -19.48
CA PRO A 155 28.46 -2.85 -18.14
C PRO A 155 28.04 -1.89 -17.03
N LEU A 156 28.10 -0.57 -17.25
CA LEU A 156 27.61 0.43 -16.30
C LEU A 156 26.09 0.33 -16.09
N ALA A 157 25.31 0.19 -17.17
CA ALA A 157 23.86 0.01 -17.08
C ALA A 157 23.47 -1.27 -16.32
N ILE A 158 24.16 -2.39 -16.60
CA ILE A 158 23.95 -3.67 -15.91
C ILE A 158 24.34 -3.54 -14.42
N GLY A 159 25.47 -2.90 -14.12
CA GLY A 159 25.93 -2.67 -12.75
C GLY A 159 24.96 -1.84 -11.93
N LEU A 160 24.43 -0.75 -12.50
CA LEU A 160 23.42 0.09 -11.85
C LEU A 160 22.09 -0.64 -11.65
N GLY A 161 21.67 -1.47 -12.62
CA GLY A 161 20.49 -2.32 -12.51
C GLY A 161 20.60 -3.34 -11.37
N LEU A 162 21.73 -4.05 -11.27
CA LEU A 162 21.99 -5.00 -10.18
C LEU A 162 22.09 -4.29 -8.82
N LEU A 163 22.69 -3.10 -8.77
CA LEU A 163 22.76 -2.30 -7.54
C LEU A 163 21.36 -1.86 -7.09
N ALA A 164 20.49 -1.45 -8.01
CA ALA A 164 19.11 -1.10 -7.73
C ALA A 164 18.32 -2.29 -7.16
N ILE A 165 18.43 -3.47 -7.77
CA ILE A 165 17.79 -4.70 -7.30
C ILE A 165 18.32 -5.12 -5.92
N SER A 166 19.64 -5.06 -5.71
CA SER A 166 20.24 -5.41 -4.43
C SER A 166 19.80 -4.46 -3.31
N ARG A 167 19.63 -3.16 -3.61
CA ARG A 167 19.15 -2.15 -2.66
C ARG A 167 17.65 -2.31 -2.37
N ALA A 168 16.85 -2.64 -3.38
CA ALA A 168 15.43 -2.95 -3.23
C ALA A 168 15.22 -4.20 -2.34
N ARG A 169 16.03 -5.24 -2.57
CA ARG A 169 15.99 -6.50 -1.80
C ARG A 169 16.41 -6.29 -0.34
N ARG A 170 17.43 -5.47 -0.07
CA ARG A 170 17.86 -5.11 1.29
C ARG A 170 16.82 -4.26 2.05
N ARG A 171 15.95 -3.54 1.36
CA ARG A 171 14.97 -2.62 1.98
C ARG A 171 13.54 -3.19 2.08
N SER A 172 13.35 -4.49 1.81
CA SER A 172 12.05 -5.18 1.84
C SER A 172 10.91 -4.35 1.22
N ILE A 173 11.21 -3.75 0.05
CA ILE A 173 10.24 -2.92 -0.68
C ILE A 173 9.38 -3.83 -1.54
N PRO A 174 8.04 -3.73 -1.49
CA PRO A 174 7.17 -4.53 -2.35
C PRO A 174 7.54 -4.23 -3.80
N ALA A 175 7.70 -5.29 -4.60
CA ALA A 175 8.29 -5.26 -5.93
C ALA A 175 7.66 -4.21 -6.87
N ALA A 176 6.36 -3.93 -6.70
CA ALA A 176 5.62 -2.93 -7.47
C ALA A 176 6.05 -1.47 -7.14
N ALA A 177 6.40 -1.17 -5.90
CA ALA A 177 6.83 0.18 -5.47
C ALA A 177 8.34 0.41 -5.63
N ALA A 178 9.13 -0.67 -5.82
CA ALA A 178 10.58 -0.59 -5.91
C ALA A 178 11.11 -0.22 -7.31
N GLY A 179 10.25 -0.02 -8.30
CA GLY A 179 10.67 0.21 -9.69
C GLY A 179 11.37 -1.01 -10.31
N LEU A 180 11.06 -2.23 -9.83
CA LEU A 180 11.76 -3.45 -10.22
C LEU A 180 11.62 -3.74 -11.72
N THR A 181 10.46 -3.43 -12.31
CA THR A 181 10.20 -3.57 -13.75
C THR A 181 11.13 -2.69 -14.59
N MET A 182 11.38 -1.46 -14.16
CA MET A 182 12.31 -0.54 -14.84
C MET A 182 13.77 -0.99 -14.71
N ALA A 183 14.16 -1.55 -13.55
CA ALA A 183 15.50 -2.11 -13.37
C ALA A 183 15.73 -3.32 -14.30
N TRP A 184 14.75 -4.23 -14.41
CA TRP A 184 14.82 -5.36 -15.34
C TRP A 184 14.88 -4.90 -16.80
N ALA A 185 14.08 -3.91 -17.19
CA ALA A 185 14.12 -3.35 -18.54
C ALA A 185 15.52 -2.79 -18.89
N GLY A 186 16.16 -2.06 -17.96
CA GLY A 186 17.52 -1.54 -18.15
C GLY A 186 18.57 -2.64 -18.30
N ILE A 187 18.49 -3.72 -17.51
CA ILE A 187 19.40 -4.88 -17.60
C ILE A 187 19.24 -5.59 -18.95
N ILE A 188 18.00 -5.80 -19.41
CA ILE A 188 17.71 -6.46 -20.70
C ILE A 188 18.26 -5.63 -21.86
N LEU A 189 17.98 -4.32 -21.88
CA LEU A 189 18.49 -3.41 -22.92
C LEU A 189 20.02 -3.36 -22.94
N GLY A 190 20.67 -3.28 -21.78
CA GLY A 190 22.13 -3.32 -21.68
C GLY A 190 22.73 -4.65 -22.16
N GLY A 191 22.09 -5.78 -21.84
CA GLY A 191 22.51 -7.10 -22.31
C GLY A 191 22.38 -7.28 -23.82
N VAL A 192 21.28 -6.78 -24.41
CA VAL A 192 21.06 -6.79 -25.88
C VAL A 192 22.11 -5.94 -26.59
N SER A 193 22.41 -4.74 -26.07
CA SER A 193 23.47 -3.88 -26.61
C SER A 193 24.83 -4.58 -26.60
N LEU A 194 25.19 -5.26 -25.49
CA LEU A 194 26.44 -6.00 -25.38
C LEU A 194 26.53 -7.15 -26.40
N THR A 195 25.44 -7.91 -26.57
CA THR A 195 25.38 -9.03 -27.52
C THR A 195 25.50 -8.54 -28.97
N LEU A 196 24.77 -7.48 -29.34
CA LEU A 196 24.89 -6.85 -30.66
C LEU A 196 26.31 -6.34 -30.94
N PHE A 197 26.96 -5.70 -29.95
CA PHE A 197 28.34 -5.25 -30.09
C PHE A 197 29.31 -6.42 -30.29
N THR A 198 29.18 -7.50 -29.51
CA THR A 198 30.04 -8.69 -29.69
C THR A 198 29.84 -9.36 -31.04
N LEU A 199 28.60 -9.46 -31.53
CA LEU A 199 28.30 -10.03 -32.85
C LEU A 199 28.90 -9.18 -33.97
N PHE A 200 28.76 -7.85 -33.89
CA PHE A 200 29.34 -6.92 -34.86
C PHE A 200 30.88 -7.01 -34.89
N TRP A 201 31.53 -7.06 -33.72
CA TRP A 201 33.00 -7.12 -33.64
C TRP A 201 33.57 -8.49 -34.02
N SER A 202 32.84 -9.58 -33.75
CA SER A 202 33.28 -10.95 -34.08
C SER A 202 33.32 -11.25 -35.59
N GLY A 203 32.94 -10.29 -36.44
CA GLY A 203 32.96 -10.44 -37.89
C GLY A 203 31.88 -11.38 -38.43
N TRP A 204 30.96 -11.85 -37.60
CA TRP A 204 29.88 -12.78 -38.00
C TRP A 204 28.86 -12.18 -38.97
N VAL A 205 28.86 -10.86 -39.14
CA VAL A 205 27.91 -10.11 -39.98
C VAL A 205 28.56 -9.59 -41.27
N TRP A 206 29.80 -9.99 -41.55
CA TRP A 206 30.49 -9.70 -42.81
C TRP A 206 30.79 -10.97 -43.60
#